data_AF-A0A3G6RTL3-F1
#
_entry.id   AF-A0A3G6RTL3-F1
#
_cell.length_a   1.000
_cell.length_b   1.000
_cell.length_c   1.000
_cell.angle_alpha   90.00
_cell.angle_beta   90.00
_cell.angle_gamma   90.00
#
_symmetry.space_group_name_H-M   'P 1'
#
loop_
_entity.id
_entity.type
_entity.pdbx_description
1 polymer ?
#
loop_
_entity_poly.entity_id
_entity_poly.type
_entity_poly.pdbx_seq_one_letter_code
_entity_poly.pdbx_strand_id
1 'polypeptide(L)'
;MKKNVRNSYLIFLNILIIAYTLYISLSVFREKVIVSDDLSKVYESKFISESYFSYIYSFLDSTTMAARPVSGFVTGTLIFLSRHNESVYLLGLLFFPLSLIVMYWVIQKIISTEMASLITLLYSCSVIGTSIQFSSIMLNSNLATIFFLLSIYFIYVRQKVVISSLFFIASILSYEIFLPLILLPLFLIKGNKKRIAFVVLTLVAVVIFRKIIQPSLFVNSYQRDEVDKIFELNRVAQITVYAAKLFFKDIFVGIFKGISNSKNLNVLEWILALSISAGVFKVFSNYDFKTELQGFKRINIISVIAILLGLSIFLFSSYIPTIFGFDNRNLGAIRFFYTLFIISGIIYLSVKIGLGSKMISAFFAVIVFLLIVTNISVKNSWIYTGKFNHELFSKLKTVLHENHIEKGEVCISFDMFNELKNNPNFTLREPVFYNNWESPMLCEMNGIDSKKIHVYNKERKTDCSLIFLYKNGKIVKAK
;
A
#
# COMPACT_ATOMS: atom_id res chain seq x y z
N MET A 1 0.57 40.08 13.19
CA MET A 1 -0.61 39.21 13.44
C MET A 1 -0.87 38.14 12.37
N LYS A 2 -1.05 38.45 11.08
CA LYS A 2 -1.40 37.46 10.03
C LYS A 2 -0.42 36.26 9.91
N LYS A 3 0.89 36.49 10.04
CA LYS A 3 1.92 35.43 9.97
C LYS A 3 1.87 34.45 11.16
N ASN A 4 1.60 34.94 12.37
CA ASN A 4 1.48 34.10 13.57
C ASN A 4 0.23 33.22 13.52
N VAL A 5 -0.91 33.76 13.09
CA VAL A 5 -2.17 33.00 12.96
C VAL A 5 -2.08 31.92 11.88
N ARG A 6 -1.44 32.20 10.73
CA ARG A 6 -1.17 31.19 9.69
C ARG A 6 -0.30 30.04 10.24
N ASN A 7 0.71 30.38 11.05
CA ASN A 7 1.56 29.39 11.67
C ASN A 7 0.78 28.49 12.66
N SER A 8 -0.15 29.06 13.43
CA SER A 8 -1.02 28.28 14.34
C SER A 8 -1.91 27.28 13.60
N TYR A 9 -2.52 27.66 12.47
CA TYR A 9 -3.34 26.73 11.68
C TYR A 9 -2.52 25.61 11.05
N LEU A 10 -1.30 25.91 10.59
CA LEU A 10 -0.41 24.89 10.04
C LEU A 10 0.04 23.89 11.11
N ILE A 11 0.40 24.37 12.30
CA ILE A 11 0.73 23.51 13.45
C ILE A 11 -0.47 22.62 13.78
N PHE A 12 -1.68 23.20 13.89
CA PHE A 12 -2.90 22.46 14.15
C PHE A 12 -3.17 21.38 13.09
N LEU A 13 -3.03 21.71 11.80
CA LEU A 13 -3.18 20.76 10.71
C LEU A 13 -2.19 19.60 10.82
N ASN A 14 -0.91 19.88 11.13
CA ASN A 14 0.11 18.85 11.31
C ASN A 14 -0.20 17.92 12.50
N ILE A 15 -0.70 18.47 13.61
CA ILE A 15 -1.15 17.67 14.76
C ILE A 15 -2.29 16.74 14.33
N LEU A 16 -3.27 17.26 13.57
CA LEU A 16 -4.38 16.45 13.08
C LEU A 16 -3.93 15.35 12.10
N ILE A 17 -2.96 15.63 11.23
CA ILE A 17 -2.38 14.62 10.32
C ILE A 17 -1.74 13.47 11.11
N ILE A 18 -0.99 13.80 12.17
CA ILE A 18 -0.38 12.80 13.06
C ILE A 18 -1.47 12.01 13.78
N ALA A 19 -2.44 12.68 14.40
CA ALA A 19 -3.53 12.05 15.12
C ALA A 19 -4.34 11.11 14.22
N TYR A 20 -4.65 11.54 12.99
CA TYR A 20 -5.31 10.73 11.97
C TYR A 20 -4.52 9.49 11.60
N THR A 21 -3.23 9.65 11.28
CA THR A 21 -2.39 8.53 10.85
C THR A 21 -2.22 7.49 11.96
N LEU A 22 -2.02 7.94 13.20
CA LEU A 22 -1.94 7.07 14.36
C LEU A 22 -3.28 6.39 14.63
N TYR A 23 -4.40 7.12 14.53
CA TYR A 23 -5.75 6.55 14.68
C TYR A 23 -5.99 5.40 13.71
N ILE A 24 -5.66 5.59 12.43
CA ILE A 24 -5.79 4.55 11.40
C ILE A 24 -4.96 3.32 11.79
N SER A 25 -3.67 3.51 12.07
CA SER A 25 -2.73 2.41 12.38
C SER A 25 -3.13 1.66 13.65
N LEU A 26 -3.51 2.40 14.71
CA LEU A 26 -3.95 1.84 15.98
C LEU A 26 -5.26 1.08 15.88
N SER A 27 -6.18 1.50 15.01
CA SER A 27 -7.45 0.80 14.80
C SER A 27 -7.22 -0.61 14.23
N VAL A 28 -6.34 -0.72 13.24
CA VAL A 28 -5.97 -2.02 12.63
C VAL A 28 -5.21 -2.89 13.64
N PHE A 29 -4.28 -2.29 14.39
CA PHE A 29 -3.51 -2.98 15.42
C PHE A 29 -4.41 -3.53 16.54
N ARG A 30 -5.33 -2.69 17.06
CA ARG A 30 -6.22 -3.05 18.18
C ARG A 30 -7.17 -4.19 17.80
N GLU A 31 -7.71 -4.17 16.59
CA GLU A 31 -8.62 -5.20 16.10
C GLU A 31 -7.87 -6.44 15.58
N LYS A 32 -6.53 -6.47 15.66
CA LYS A 32 -5.65 -7.56 15.19
C LYS A 32 -5.97 -8.01 13.77
N VAL A 33 -6.16 -7.05 12.87
CA VAL A 33 -6.55 -7.35 11.49
C VAL A 33 -5.36 -7.97 10.75
N ILE A 34 -5.46 -9.26 10.46
CA ILE A 34 -4.48 -10.03 9.67
C ILE A 34 -5.25 -10.70 8.53
N VAL A 35 -4.88 -10.41 7.28
CA VAL A 35 -5.58 -10.90 6.09
C VAL A 35 -4.60 -11.23 4.97
N SER A 36 -5.04 -12.07 4.02
CA SER A 36 -4.25 -12.45 2.83
C SER A 36 -2.83 -12.93 3.19
N ASP A 37 -1.78 -12.42 2.54
CA ASP A 37 -0.39 -12.83 2.76
C ASP A 37 0.08 -12.68 4.22
N ASP A 38 -0.49 -11.74 5.00
CA ASP A 38 -0.14 -11.59 6.41
C ASP A 38 -0.50 -12.86 7.23
N LEU A 39 -1.61 -13.55 6.87
CA LEU A 39 -2.03 -14.79 7.54
C LEU A 39 -0.99 -15.90 7.39
N SER A 40 -0.45 -16.08 6.19
CA SER A 40 0.58 -17.09 5.93
C SER A 40 1.85 -16.78 6.72
N LYS A 41 2.27 -15.51 6.80
CA LYS A 41 3.50 -15.13 7.52
C LYS A 41 3.38 -15.27 9.04
N VAL A 42 2.21 -14.96 9.59
CA VAL A 42 1.94 -15.20 11.01
C VAL A 42 1.80 -16.69 11.34
N TYR A 43 1.32 -17.50 10.40
CA TYR A 43 1.33 -18.95 10.59
C TYR A 43 2.75 -19.52 10.57
N GLU A 44 3.52 -19.20 9.53
CA GLU A 44 4.91 -19.63 9.37
C GLU A 44 5.78 -19.23 10.58
N SER A 45 5.54 -18.06 11.19
CA SER A 45 6.32 -17.59 12.34
C SER A 45 6.23 -18.50 13.56
N LYS A 46 5.14 -19.27 13.70
CA LYS A 46 4.93 -20.20 14.82
C LYS A 46 5.82 -21.44 14.73
N PHE A 47 6.35 -21.74 13.55
CA PHE A 47 7.12 -22.96 13.29
C PHE A 47 8.62 -22.67 13.09
N ILE A 48 9.07 -21.45 13.37
CA ILE A 48 10.49 -21.09 13.31
C ILE A 48 11.22 -21.77 14.48
N SER A 49 11.97 -22.83 14.18
CA SER A 49 12.84 -23.53 15.12
C SER A 49 14.33 -23.21 14.95
N GLU A 50 14.69 -22.51 13.88
CA GLU A 50 16.07 -22.23 13.50
C GLU A 50 16.68 -21.05 14.28
N SER A 51 18.01 -20.93 14.22
CA SER A 51 18.72 -19.73 14.69
C SER A 51 18.33 -18.50 13.86
N TYR A 52 18.46 -17.29 14.43
CA TYR A 52 18.10 -16.05 13.75
C TYR A 52 18.74 -15.92 12.36
N PHE A 53 20.05 -16.13 12.25
CA PHE A 53 20.75 -15.97 10.98
C PHE A 53 20.37 -17.04 9.95
N SER A 54 20.17 -18.30 10.40
CA SER A 54 19.69 -19.39 9.54
C SER A 54 18.30 -19.07 8.98
N TYR A 55 17.38 -18.63 9.85
CA TYR A 55 16.04 -18.25 9.44
C TYR A 55 16.04 -17.08 8.47
N ILE A 56 16.81 -16.01 8.75
CA ILE A 56 16.88 -14.85 7.85
C ILE A 56 17.41 -15.26 6.48
N TYR A 57 18.44 -16.11 6.43
CA TYR A 57 18.95 -16.63 5.16
C TYR A 57 17.87 -17.40 4.40
N SER A 58 17.19 -18.35 5.06
CA SER A 58 16.09 -19.14 4.48
C SER A 58 14.93 -18.25 4.00
N PHE A 59 14.56 -17.23 4.78
CA PHE A 59 13.50 -16.28 4.42
C PHE A 59 13.87 -15.42 3.20
N LEU A 60 15.13 -14.96 3.13
CA LEU A 60 15.65 -14.22 1.98
C LEU A 60 15.77 -15.11 0.75
N ASP A 61 16.11 -16.38 0.92
CA ASP A 61 16.09 -17.41 -0.12
C ASP A 61 14.65 -17.89 -0.45
N SER A 62 13.65 -17.04 -0.31
CA SER A 62 12.30 -17.34 -0.78
C SER A 62 12.06 -16.74 -2.17
N THR A 63 11.15 -17.35 -2.91
CA THR A 63 10.72 -16.92 -4.26
C THR A 63 10.24 -15.47 -4.31
N THR A 64 9.90 -14.87 -3.16
CA THR A 64 9.32 -13.54 -3.07
C THR A 64 10.25 -12.49 -2.46
N MET A 65 11.18 -12.88 -1.58
CA MET A 65 12.04 -11.95 -0.84
C MET A 65 13.48 -11.90 -1.37
N ALA A 66 13.92 -12.85 -2.19
CA ALA A 66 15.25 -12.83 -2.80
C ALA A 66 15.50 -11.57 -3.66
N ALA A 67 14.43 -11.04 -4.26
CA ALA A 67 14.45 -9.79 -5.02
C ALA A 67 14.50 -8.52 -4.15
N ARG A 68 14.21 -8.65 -2.85
CA ARG A 68 13.98 -7.55 -1.90
C ARG A 68 14.77 -7.73 -0.61
N PRO A 69 16.11 -7.92 -0.67
CA PRO A 69 16.88 -8.32 0.50
C PRO A 69 16.88 -7.29 1.63
N VAL A 70 16.77 -6.00 1.32
CA VAL A 70 16.84 -4.93 2.34
C VAL A 70 15.60 -4.95 3.21
N SER A 71 14.42 -4.96 2.59
CA SER A 71 13.17 -5.02 3.34
C SER A 71 12.81 -6.43 3.78
N GLY A 72 13.29 -7.46 3.05
CA GLY A 72 13.21 -8.86 3.44
C GLY A 72 13.95 -9.14 4.74
N PHE A 73 15.11 -8.51 4.96
CA PHE A 73 15.79 -8.57 6.25
C PHE A 73 14.90 -8.01 7.37
N VAL A 74 14.37 -6.78 7.21
CA VAL A 74 13.52 -6.14 8.24
C VAL A 74 12.23 -6.92 8.48
N THR A 75 11.58 -7.39 7.42
CA THR A 75 10.36 -8.21 7.49
C THR A 75 10.64 -9.55 8.14
N GLY A 76 11.74 -10.21 7.77
CA GLY A 76 12.18 -11.46 8.36
C GLY A 76 12.45 -11.28 9.85
N THR A 77 13.16 -10.23 10.26
CA THR A 77 13.40 -9.93 11.68
C THR A 77 12.08 -9.77 12.44
N LEU A 78 11.12 -9.04 11.86
CA LEU A 78 9.80 -8.85 12.48
C LEU A 78 9.06 -10.18 12.66
N ILE A 79 9.06 -11.03 11.63
CA ILE A 79 8.43 -12.37 11.67
C ILE A 79 9.12 -13.25 12.71
N PHE A 80 10.46 -13.28 12.72
CA PHE A 80 11.26 -14.04 13.69
C PHE A 80 10.96 -13.63 15.14
N LEU A 81 10.89 -12.32 15.39
CA LEU A 81 10.56 -11.77 16.71
C LEU A 81 9.11 -12.02 17.09
N SER A 82 8.20 -12.10 16.11
CA SER A 82 6.79 -12.30 16.38
C SER A 82 6.49 -13.67 16.99
N ARG A 83 7.16 -14.74 16.52
CA ARG A 83 6.91 -16.12 16.97
C ARG A 83 5.40 -16.43 17.05
N HIS A 84 4.87 -16.56 18.26
CA HIS A 84 3.45 -16.83 18.53
C HIS A 84 2.61 -15.57 18.83
N ASN A 85 3.20 -14.38 18.79
CA ASN A 85 2.56 -13.11 19.14
C ASN A 85 2.29 -12.25 17.89
N GLU A 86 1.04 -12.32 17.43
CA GLU A 86 0.50 -11.53 16.32
C GLU A 86 0.69 -10.02 16.50
N SER A 87 0.62 -9.51 17.73
CA SER A 87 0.78 -8.08 18.01
C SER A 87 2.18 -7.59 17.66
N VAL A 88 3.21 -8.43 17.82
CA VAL A 88 4.58 -8.09 17.42
C VAL A 88 4.68 -8.00 15.90
N TYR A 89 4.03 -8.91 15.16
CA TYR A 89 3.97 -8.84 13.70
C TYR A 89 3.27 -7.56 13.20
N LEU A 90 2.24 -7.11 13.90
CA LEU A 90 1.50 -5.88 13.57
C LEU A 90 2.31 -4.59 13.81
N LEU A 91 3.48 -4.65 14.48
CA LEU A 91 4.38 -3.49 14.59
C LEU A 91 4.91 -3.05 13.22
N GLY A 92 4.87 -3.92 12.20
CA GLY A 92 5.18 -3.56 10.81
C GLY A 92 4.34 -2.39 10.28
N LEU A 93 3.12 -2.20 10.79
CA LEU A 93 2.25 -1.08 10.44
C LEU A 93 2.86 0.29 10.78
N LEU A 94 3.76 0.38 11.76
CA LEU A 94 4.42 1.63 12.16
C LEU A 94 5.34 2.21 11.08
N PHE A 95 5.77 1.39 10.11
CA PHE A 95 6.55 1.88 8.99
C PHE A 95 5.77 2.83 8.08
N PHE A 96 4.44 2.74 8.04
CA PHE A 96 3.62 3.69 7.28
C PHE A 96 3.67 5.09 7.90
N PRO A 97 3.33 5.32 9.19
CA PRO A 97 3.57 6.60 9.85
C PRO A 97 5.01 7.10 9.75
N LEU A 98 6.00 6.22 9.90
CA LEU A 98 7.41 6.58 9.77
C LEU A 98 7.73 7.13 8.37
N SER A 99 7.17 6.50 7.32
CA SER A 99 7.32 6.98 5.94
C SER A 99 6.72 8.37 5.75
N LEU A 100 5.60 8.69 6.41
CA LEU A 100 4.99 10.02 6.36
C LEU A 100 5.85 11.08 7.06
N ILE A 101 6.46 10.73 8.20
CA ILE A 101 7.38 11.63 8.91
C ILE A 101 8.57 11.97 8.03
N VAL A 102 9.20 10.97 7.41
CA VAL A 102 10.31 11.16 6.48
C VAL A 102 9.86 11.99 5.27
N MET A 103 8.67 11.71 4.72
CA MET A 103 8.09 12.46 3.61
C MET A 103 7.94 13.94 3.94
N TYR A 104 7.26 14.26 5.03
CA TYR A 104 7.11 15.64 5.48
C TYR A 104 8.48 16.29 5.70
N TRP A 105 9.39 15.59 6.37
CA TRP A 105 10.72 16.10 6.69
C TRP A 105 11.56 16.44 5.45
N VAL A 106 11.52 15.59 4.42
CA VAL A 106 12.25 15.83 3.16
C VAL A 106 11.56 16.93 2.36
N ILE A 107 10.24 16.86 2.17
CA ILE A 107 9.51 17.76 1.28
C ILE A 107 9.55 19.21 1.78
N GLN A 108 9.45 19.45 3.10
CA GLN A 108 9.56 20.80 3.66
C GLN A 108 10.94 21.45 3.46
N LYS A 109 11.96 20.68 3.05
CA LYS A 109 13.29 21.22 2.68
C LYS A 109 13.38 21.61 1.20
N ILE A 110 12.36 21.27 0.41
CA ILE A 110 12.32 21.47 -1.03
C ILE A 110 11.28 22.54 -1.39
N ILE A 111 10.11 22.50 -0.74
CA ILE A 111 8.97 23.41 -0.97
C ILE A 111 8.44 23.97 0.37
N SER A 112 7.42 24.84 0.31
CA SER A 112 6.80 25.41 1.49
C SER A 112 6.28 24.35 2.47
N THR A 113 6.27 24.67 3.76
CA THR A 113 5.78 23.78 4.81
C THR A 113 4.29 23.45 4.64
N GLU A 114 3.48 24.40 4.15
CA GLU A 114 2.06 24.14 3.86
C GLU A 114 1.90 23.09 2.76
N MET A 115 2.66 23.20 1.67
CA MET A 115 2.62 22.22 0.58
C MET A 115 3.15 20.87 1.01
N ALA A 116 4.19 20.84 1.87
CA ALA A 116 4.67 19.60 2.48
C ALA A 116 3.58 18.91 3.28
N SER A 117 2.85 19.64 4.13
CA SER A 117 1.70 19.11 4.89
C SER A 117 0.61 18.56 3.98
N LEU A 118 0.27 19.29 2.89
CA LEU A 118 -0.76 18.86 1.94
C LEU A 118 -0.35 17.59 1.18
N ILE A 119 0.90 17.50 0.73
CA ILE A 119 1.43 16.29 0.06
C ILE A 119 1.42 15.11 1.01
N THR A 120 1.91 15.27 2.24
CA THR A 120 1.92 14.20 3.24
C THR A 120 0.50 13.73 3.57
N LEU A 121 -0.46 14.66 3.71
CA LEU A 121 -1.86 14.33 3.97
C LEU A 121 -2.52 13.61 2.78
N LEU A 122 -2.40 14.12 1.57
CA LEU A 122 -3.00 13.48 0.39
C LEU A 122 -2.33 12.15 0.07
N TYR A 123 -1.03 12.02 0.32
CA TYR A 123 -0.37 10.73 0.26
C TYR A 123 -0.96 9.79 1.30
N SER A 124 -1.22 10.23 2.54
CA SER A 124 -1.74 9.36 3.60
C SER A 124 -3.16 8.85 3.35
N CYS A 125 -4.04 9.67 2.77
CA CYS A 125 -5.44 9.28 2.50
C CYS A 125 -5.72 8.84 1.05
N SER A 126 -4.69 8.66 0.20
CA SER A 126 -4.87 8.22 -1.19
C SER A 126 -5.59 6.86 -1.30
N VAL A 127 -6.48 6.74 -2.29
CA VAL A 127 -7.17 5.50 -2.69
C VAL A 127 -6.22 4.53 -3.44
N ILE A 128 -5.11 5.06 -3.96
CA ILE A 128 -4.05 4.28 -4.61
C ILE A 128 -3.12 3.72 -3.53
N GLY A 129 -2.85 2.42 -3.59
CA GLY A 129 -1.94 1.74 -2.67
C GLY A 129 -2.47 1.63 -1.25
N THR A 130 -3.78 1.53 -1.00
CA THR A 130 -4.33 1.53 0.36
C THR A 130 -3.82 0.37 1.22
N SER A 131 -3.59 -0.80 0.63
CA SER A 131 -3.00 -1.97 1.32
C SER A 131 -1.69 -1.66 2.04
N ILE A 132 -0.93 -0.65 1.60
CA ILE A 132 0.33 -0.21 2.23
C ILE A 132 0.14 0.29 3.66
N GLN A 133 -1.07 0.71 4.01
CA GLN A 133 -1.43 1.23 5.34
C GLN A 133 -1.91 0.14 6.30
N PHE A 134 -2.47 -0.93 5.75
CA PHE A 134 -3.30 -1.88 6.52
C PHE A 134 -2.68 -3.26 6.64
N SER A 135 -1.53 -3.50 6.00
CA SER A 135 -0.85 -4.80 5.97
C SER A 135 0.60 -4.65 6.40
N SER A 136 1.04 -5.49 7.34
CA SER A 136 2.41 -5.48 7.87
C SER A 136 3.43 -5.92 6.82
N ILE A 137 3.10 -6.89 5.96
CA ILE A 137 4.00 -7.31 4.87
C ILE A 137 4.28 -6.18 3.87
N MET A 138 3.44 -5.14 3.85
CA MET A 138 3.65 -3.95 3.02
C MET A 138 4.66 -2.95 3.61
N LEU A 139 5.29 -3.26 4.74
CA LEU A 139 6.44 -2.51 5.24
C LEU A 139 7.56 -2.40 4.18
N ASN A 140 7.64 -3.37 3.24
CA ASN A 140 8.51 -3.31 2.07
C ASN A 140 8.34 -2.02 1.26
N SER A 141 7.08 -1.65 0.95
CA SER A 141 6.79 -0.43 0.21
C SER A 141 7.05 0.83 1.04
N ASN A 142 6.83 0.76 2.35
CA ASN A 142 7.10 1.88 3.26
C ASN A 142 8.61 2.16 3.39
N LEU A 143 9.43 1.11 3.55
CA LEU A 143 10.89 1.20 3.52
C LEU A 143 11.41 1.74 2.20
N ALA A 144 10.89 1.21 1.08
CA ALA A 144 11.26 1.69 -0.25
C ALA A 144 10.96 3.20 -0.40
N THR A 145 9.82 3.66 0.12
CA THR A 145 9.43 5.08 0.13
C THR A 145 10.39 5.92 0.98
N ILE A 146 10.74 5.46 2.20
CA ILE A 146 11.69 6.15 3.08
C ILE A 146 13.04 6.33 2.37
N PHE A 147 13.60 5.25 1.84
CA PHE A 147 14.89 5.30 1.16
C PHE A 147 14.84 6.13 -0.12
N PHE A 148 13.74 6.08 -0.87
CA PHE A 148 13.55 6.93 -2.05
C PHE A 148 13.58 8.41 -1.67
N LEU A 149 12.83 8.82 -0.63
CA LEU A 149 12.80 10.20 -0.16
C LEU A 149 14.16 10.66 0.37
N LEU A 150 14.88 9.80 1.10
CA LEU A 150 16.25 10.10 1.54
C LEU A 150 17.20 10.26 0.34
N SER A 151 17.05 9.45 -0.71
CA SER A 151 17.81 9.63 -1.95
C SER A 151 17.58 11.02 -2.55
N ILE A 152 16.32 11.49 -2.61
CA ILE A 152 15.98 12.83 -3.09
C ILE A 152 16.57 13.92 -2.19
N TYR A 153 16.51 13.76 -0.86
CA TYR A 153 17.11 14.70 0.08
C TYR A 153 18.62 14.85 -0.16
N PHE A 154 19.34 13.73 -0.28
CA PHE A 154 20.79 13.76 -0.47
C PHE A 154 21.19 14.28 -1.84
N ILE A 155 20.37 14.09 -2.87
CA ILE A 155 20.66 14.59 -4.22
C ILE A 155 20.37 16.07 -4.38
N TYR A 156 19.23 16.53 -3.86
CA TYR A 156 18.73 17.88 -4.09
C TYR A 156 19.21 18.86 -3.03
N VAL A 157 19.13 18.48 -1.74
CA VAL A 157 19.47 19.38 -0.62
C VAL A 157 20.96 19.31 -0.29
N ARG A 158 21.52 18.11 -0.18
CA ARG A 158 22.93 17.92 0.21
C ARG A 158 23.90 17.79 -0.96
N GLN A 159 23.39 17.58 -2.18
CA GLN A 159 24.18 17.39 -3.40
C GLN A 159 25.23 16.26 -3.32
N LYS A 160 24.98 15.23 -2.50
CA LYS A 160 25.85 14.07 -2.29
C LYS A 160 25.37 12.87 -3.13
N VAL A 161 25.90 12.76 -4.34
CA VAL A 161 25.49 11.75 -5.34
C VAL A 161 25.70 10.32 -4.86
N VAL A 162 26.83 10.01 -4.24
CA VAL A 162 27.15 8.64 -3.78
C VAL A 162 26.15 8.17 -2.73
N ILE A 163 25.92 8.99 -1.69
CA ILE A 163 24.96 8.66 -0.62
C ILE A 163 23.54 8.56 -1.18
N SER A 164 23.17 9.46 -2.08
CA SER A 164 21.87 9.39 -2.78
C SER A 164 21.72 8.10 -3.59
N SER A 165 22.79 7.64 -4.26
CA SER A 165 22.81 6.39 -5.01
C SER A 165 22.60 5.19 -4.09
N LEU A 166 23.28 5.15 -2.94
CA LEU A 166 23.10 4.10 -1.93
C LEU A 166 21.67 4.02 -1.42
N PHE A 167 21.04 5.15 -1.09
CA PHE A 167 19.64 5.18 -0.69
C PHE A 167 18.70 4.78 -1.83
N PHE A 168 18.99 5.15 -3.08
CA PHE A 168 18.17 4.72 -4.20
C PHE A 168 18.27 3.20 -4.44
N ILE A 169 19.47 2.63 -4.34
CA ILE A 169 19.69 1.18 -4.39
C ILE A 169 18.92 0.49 -3.26
N ALA A 170 19.01 1.00 -2.02
CA ALA A 170 18.26 0.47 -0.89
C ALA A 170 16.74 0.53 -1.10
N SER A 171 16.23 1.55 -1.80
CA SER A 171 14.82 1.66 -2.17
C SER A 171 14.41 0.54 -3.14
N ILE A 172 15.17 0.33 -4.20
CA ILE A 172 14.91 -0.73 -5.20
C ILE A 172 15.01 -2.12 -4.57
N LEU A 173 16.02 -2.34 -3.72
CA LEU A 173 16.20 -3.61 -2.99
C LEU A 173 15.23 -3.78 -1.81
N SER A 174 14.38 -2.80 -1.54
CA SER A 174 13.23 -2.92 -0.64
C SER A 174 11.95 -3.22 -1.43
N TYR A 175 11.77 -2.57 -2.58
CA TYR A 175 10.68 -2.87 -3.48
C TYR A 175 11.02 -2.45 -4.91
N GLU A 176 11.10 -3.42 -5.81
CA GLU A 176 11.53 -3.24 -7.20
C GLU A 176 10.64 -2.28 -8.00
N ILE A 177 9.40 -2.05 -7.54
CA ILE A 177 8.45 -1.11 -8.15
C ILE A 177 8.99 0.33 -8.17
N PHE A 178 9.99 0.65 -7.35
CA PHE A 178 10.63 1.97 -7.33
C PHE A 178 11.73 2.14 -8.41
N LEU A 179 12.15 1.09 -9.12
CA LEU A 179 13.19 1.16 -10.15
C LEU A 179 12.89 2.19 -11.27
N PRO A 180 11.66 2.25 -11.85
CA PRO A 180 11.36 3.22 -12.90
C PRO A 180 11.51 4.69 -12.45
N LEU A 181 11.58 4.94 -11.15
CA LEU A 181 11.70 6.29 -10.58
C LEU A 181 13.11 6.87 -10.65
N ILE A 182 14.08 6.12 -11.19
CA ILE A 182 15.46 6.58 -11.40
C ILE A 182 15.53 7.90 -12.18
N LEU A 183 14.56 8.16 -13.07
CA LEU A 183 14.52 9.39 -13.85
C LEU A 183 14.32 10.66 -13.00
N LEU A 184 13.65 10.57 -11.86
CA LEU A 184 13.43 11.73 -11.00
C LEU A 184 14.74 12.23 -10.36
N PRO A 185 15.55 11.40 -9.66
CA PRO A 185 16.89 11.78 -9.24
C PRO A 185 17.73 12.35 -10.39
N LEU A 186 17.71 11.73 -11.58
CA LEU A 186 18.49 12.20 -12.74
C LEU A 186 18.11 13.63 -13.17
N PHE A 187 16.83 13.95 -13.13
CA PHE A 187 16.34 15.30 -13.40
C PHE A 187 16.85 16.32 -12.37
N LEU A 188 16.89 15.94 -11.08
CA LEU A 188 17.29 16.83 -9.98
C LEU A 188 18.80 17.09 -9.93
N ILE A 189 19.63 16.18 -10.45
CA ILE A 189 21.08 16.37 -10.48
C ILE A 189 21.45 17.48 -11.46
N LYS A 190 22.20 18.47 -10.97
CA LYS A 190 22.88 19.46 -11.82
C LYS A 190 24.26 18.94 -12.25
N GLY A 191 24.51 18.96 -13.56
CA GLY A 191 25.79 18.59 -14.17
C GLY A 191 25.88 17.14 -14.67
N ASN A 192 26.39 16.96 -15.89
CA ASN A 192 26.39 15.68 -16.61
C ASN A 192 27.26 14.62 -15.91
N LYS A 193 28.44 14.97 -15.39
CA LYS A 193 29.33 14.03 -14.67
C LYS A 193 28.64 13.39 -13.46
N LYS A 194 27.91 14.19 -12.67
CA LYS A 194 27.16 13.72 -11.50
C LYS A 194 25.99 12.82 -11.90
N ARG A 195 25.31 13.12 -13.02
CA ARG A 195 24.23 12.27 -13.56
C ARG A 195 24.77 10.91 -13.99
N ILE A 196 25.85 10.89 -14.76
CA ILE A 196 26.51 9.66 -15.21
C ILE A 196 26.94 8.84 -13.99
N ALA A 197 27.57 9.46 -13.00
CA ALA A 197 27.98 8.77 -11.77
C ALA A 197 26.78 8.11 -11.05
N PHE A 198 25.65 8.82 -10.92
CA PHE A 198 24.44 8.25 -10.31
C PHE A 198 23.90 7.04 -11.10
N VAL A 199 23.79 7.17 -12.43
CA VAL A 199 23.32 6.07 -13.30
C VAL A 199 24.24 4.86 -13.19
N VAL A 200 25.55 5.08 -13.32
CA VAL A 200 26.54 4.00 -13.27
C VAL A 200 26.47 3.29 -11.92
N LEU A 201 26.51 4.04 -10.80
CA LEU A 201 26.47 3.43 -9.47
C LEU A 201 25.18 2.63 -9.25
N THR A 202 24.03 3.17 -9.63
CA THR A 202 22.73 2.54 -9.39
C THR A 202 22.50 1.34 -10.31
N LEU A 203 22.71 1.47 -11.63
CA LEU A 203 22.51 0.38 -12.58
C LEU A 203 23.54 -0.74 -12.38
N VAL A 204 24.82 -0.41 -12.19
CA VAL A 204 25.85 -1.44 -11.95
C VAL A 204 25.52 -2.21 -10.68
N ALA A 205 25.17 -1.53 -9.59
CA ALA A 205 24.78 -2.22 -8.35
C ALA A 205 23.54 -3.11 -8.53
N VAL A 206 22.51 -2.63 -9.23
CA VAL A 206 21.29 -3.41 -9.49
C VAL A 206 21.59 -4.62 -10.38
N VAL A 207 22.39 -4.45 -11.43
CA VAL A 207 22.77 -5.56 -12.34
C VAL A 207 23.64 -6.57 -11.61
N ILE A 208 24.67 -6.14 -10.88
CA ILE A 208 25.51 -7.04 -10.06
C ILE A 208 24.63 -7.79 -9.07
N PHE A 209 23.72 -7.12 -8.38
CA PHE A 209 22.82 -7.79 -7.46
C PHE A 209 21.94 -8.82 -8.18
N ARG A 210 21.22 -8.43 -9.23
CA ARG A 210 20.24 -9.28 -9.92
C ARG A 210 20.86 -10.45 -10.69
N LYS A 211 22.03 -10.26 -11.28
CA LYS A 211 22.66 -11.25 -12.18
C LYS A 211 23.78 -12.06 -11.54
N ILE A 212 24.40 -11.55 -10.47
CA ILE A 212 25.55 -12.21 -9.84
C ILE A 212 25.21 -12.61 -8.41
N ILE A 213 24.84 -11.65 -7.55
CA ILE A 213 24.66 -11.91 -6.11
C ILE A 213 23.40 -12.75 -5.85
N GLN A 214 22.26 -12.36 -6.39
CA GLN A 214 20.97 -13.01 -6.16
C GLN A 214 21.02 -14.49 -6.61
N PRO A 215 21.46 -14.85 -7.83
CA PRO A 215 21.54 -16.26 -8.24
C PRO A 215 22.59 -17.07 -7.49
N SER A 216 23.70 -16.43 -7.08
CA SER A 216 24.78 -17.12 -6.35
C SER A 216 24.44 -17.38 -4.88
N LEU A 217 23.64 -16.51 -4.25
CA LEU A 217 23.30 -16.61 -2.83
C LEU A 217 21.93 -17.23 -2.56
N PHE A 218 20.99 -17.16 -3.50
CA PHE A 218 19.61 -17.59 -3.30
C PHE A 218 19.22 -18.66 -4.33
N VAL A 219 19.26 -19.92 -3.87
CA VAL A 219 18.98 -21.11 -4.68
C VAL A 219 17.53 -21.16 -5.15
N ASN A 220 16.59 -20.73 -4.32
CA ASN A 220 15.16 -20.72 -4.66
C ASN A 220 14.71 -19.37 -5.25
N SER A 221 15.65 -18.55 -5.70
CA SER A 221 15.31 -17.26 -6.30
C SER A 221 14.51 -17.44 -7.59
N TYR A 222 13.28 -16.95 -7.58
CA TYR A 222 12.42 -16.93 -8.76
C TYR A 222 12.51 -15.56 -9.45
N GLN A 223 12.82 -15.55 -10.74
CA GLN A 223 12.71 -14.32 -11.54
C GLN A 223 11.23 -14.08 -11.86
N ARG A 224 10.63 -13.09 -11.18
CA ARG A 224 9.28 -12.59 -11.47
C ARG A 224 9.21 -11.72 -12.73
N ASP A 225 10.36 -11.33 -13.25
CA ASP A 225 10.46 -10.51 -14.45
C ASP A 225 10.25 -11.41 -15.66
N GLU A 226 9.12 -11.25 -16.32
CA GLU A 226 8.76 -12.01 -17.50
C GLU A 226 8.82 -11.07 -18.70
N VAL A 227 10.04 -10.74 -19.13
CA VAL A 227 10.30 -9.76 -20.20
C VAL A 227 9.60 -10.17 -21.51
N ASP A 228 9.42 -11.47 -21.73
CA ASP A 228 8.77 -12.02 -22.92
C ASP A 228 7.29 -11.62 -23.03
N LYS A 229 6.64 -11.29 -21.91
CA LYS A 229 5.22 -10.89 -21.87
C LYS A 229 4.92 -9.56 -22.56
N ILE A 230 5.93 -8.75 -22.86
CA ILE A 230 5.75 -7.50 -23.62
C ILE A 230 5.37 -7.80 -25.08
N PHE A 231 5.82 -8.93 -25.62
CA PHE A 231 5.52 -9.32 -26.99
C PHE A 231 4.11 -9.91 -27.15
N GLU A 232 3.43 -10.20 -26.04
CA GLU A 232 2.02 -10.59 -26.02
C GLU A 232 1.11 -9.36 -26.22
N LEU A 233 0.83 -8.99 -27.47
CA LEU A 233 0.01 -7.81 -27.81
C LEU A 233 -1.34 -7.77 -27.08
N ASN A 234 -2.01 -8.91 -26.93
CA ASN A 234 -3.28 -9.02 -26.20
C ASN A 234 -3.14 -8.60 -24.74
N ARG A 235 -2.05 -9.04 -24.08
CA ARG A 235 -1.74 -8.71 -22.69
C ARG A 235 -1.42 -7.23 -22.55
N VAL A 236 -0.58 -6.69 -23.44
CA VAL A 236 -0.23 -5.26 -23.43
C VAL A 236 -1.48 -4.41 -23.57
N ALA A 237 -2.34 -4.71 -24.55
CA ALA A 237 -3.61 -4.02 -24.73
C ALA A 237 -4.50 -4.11 -23.48
N GLN A 238 -4.60 -5.29 -22.87
CA GLN A 238 -5.36 -5.50 -21.64
C GLN A 238 -4.81 -4.65 -20.47
N ILE A 239 -3.50 -4.63 -20.26
CA ILE A 239 -2.86 -3.82 -19.20
C ILE A 239 -3.09 -2.33 -19.46
N THR A 240 -2.99 -1.87 -20.70
CA THR A 240 -3.30 -0.47 -21.07
C THR A 240 -4.75 -0.12 -20.75
N VAL A 241 -5.70 -0.99 -21.10
CA VAL A 241 -7.12 -0.80 -20.76
C VAL A 241 -7.33 -0.75 -19.25
N TYR A 242 -6.68 -1.64 -18.49
CA TYR A 242 -6.76 -1.63 -17.02
C TYR A 242 -6.13 -0.38 -16.41
N ALA A 243 -4.99 0.08 -16.92
CA ALA A 243 -4.36 1.32 -16.49
C ALA A 243 -5.25 2.54 -16.78
N ALA A 244 -5.89 2.61 -17.95
CA ALA A 244 -6.85 3.67 -18.25
C ALA A 244 -8.07 3.60 -17.32
N LYS A 245 -8.65 2.41 -17.16
CA LYS A 245 -9.78 2.15 -16.27
C LYS A 245 -9.48 2.56 -14.82
N LEU A 246 -8.25 2.34 -14.36
CA LEU A 246 -7.79 2.74 -13.03
C LEU A 246 -8.08 4.23 -12.76
N PHE A 247 -7.58 5.11 -13.63
CA PHE A 247 -7.68 6.57 -13.44
C PHE A 247 -9.04 7.14 -13.82
N PHE A 248 -9.70 6.62 -14.85
CA PHE A 248 -10.95 7.20 -15.36
C PHE A 248 -12.22 6.62 -14.74
N LYS A 249 -12.15 5.44 -14.09
CA LYS A 249 -13.32 4.77 -13.51
C LYS A 249 -13.08 4.32 -12.09
N ASP A 250 -12.05 3.50 -11.86
CA ASP A 250 -11.96 2.75 -10.61
C ASP A 250 -11.72 3.68 -9.41
N ILE A 251 -10.86 4.70 -9.52
CA ILE A 251 -10.68 5.72 -8.46
C ILE A 251 -12.02 6.35 -8.04
N PHE A 252 -12.85 6.74 -9.00
CA PHE A 252 -14.16 7.36 -8.73
C PHE A 252 -15.14 6.37 -8.11
N VAL A 253 -15.15 5.11 -8.58
CA VAL A 253 -15.95 4.04 -7.97
C VAL A 253 -15.51 3.80 -6.53
N GLY A 254 -14.20 3.80 -6.26
CA GLY A 254 -13.65 3.66 -4.91
C GLY A 254 -14.09 4.79 -3.98
N ILE A 255 -14.00 6.04 -4.43
CA ILE A 255 -14.47 7.20 -3.68
C ILE A 255 -15.98 7.12 -3.43
N PHE A 256 -16.77 6.81 -4.46
CA PHE A 256 -18.23 6.67 -4.35
C PHE A 256 -18.63 5.58 -3.34
N LYS A 257 -17.96 4.42 -3.39
CA LYS A 257 -18.17 3.34 -2.42
C LYS A 257 -17.74 3.77 -1.01
N GLY A 258 -16.64 4.51 -0.89
CA GLY A 258 -16.19 5.06 0.38
C GLY A 258 -17.21 6.02 1.01
N ILE A 259 -17.76 6.94 0.22
CA ILE A 259 -18.84 7.83 0.66
C ILE A 259 -20.09 7.01 1.02
N SER A 260 -20.45 6.01 0.22
CA SER A 260 -21.62 5.15 0.52
C SER A 260 -21.45 4.37 1.83
N ASN A 261 -20.22 4.01 2.17
CA ASN A 261 -19.86 3.36 3.43
C ASN A 261 -19.75 4.37 4.60
N SER A 262 -19.84 5.69 4.36
CA SER A 262 -19.68 6.72 5.39
C SER A 262 -20.70 6.63 6.53
N LYS A 263 -21.82 5.93 6.32
CA LYS A 263 -22.81 5.60 7.36
C LYS A 263 -22.23 4.78 8.52
N ASN A 264 -21.12 4.09 8.30
CA ASN A 264 -20.43 3.28 9.31
C ASN A 264 -19.36 4.09 10.08
N LEU A 265 -19.21 5.39 9.80
CA LEU A 265 -18.24 6.23 10.50
C LEU A 265 -18.77 6.61 11.88
N ASN A 266 -17.90 6.50 12.88
CA ASN A 266 -18.19 6.99 14.22
C ASN A 266 -18.03 8.52 14.30
N VAL A 267 -18.51 9.10 15.41
CA VAL A 267 -18.48 10.56 15.62
C VAL A 267 -17.06 11.13 15.58
N LEU A 268 -16.07 10.42 16.14
CA LEU A 268 -14.67 10.86 16.16
C LEU A 268 -14.08 10.90 14.74
N GLU A 269 -14.41 9.93 13.90
CA GLU A 269 -14.01 9.88 12.49
C GLU A 269 -14.58 11.05 11.69
N TRP A 270 -15.85 11.39 11.92
CA TRP A 270 -16.47 12.58 11.33
C TRP A 270 -15.79 13.87 11.79
N ILE A 271 -15.50 14.00 13.08
CA ILE A 271 -14.78 15.15 13.63
C ILE A 271 -13.40 15.28 12.99
N LEU A 272 -12.65 14.18 12.85
CA LEU A 272 -11.33 14.18 12.20
C LEU A 272 -11.44 14.62 10.73
N ALA A 273 -12.35 14.03 9.95
CA ALA A 273 -12.53 14.36 8.55
C ALA A 273 -12.87 15.83 8.33
N LEU A 274 -13.81 16.36 9.11
CA LEU A 274 -14.23 17.77 9.03
C LEU A 274 -13.14 18.72 9.52
N SER A 275 -12.49 18.40 10.64
CA SER A 275 -11.45 19.27 11.24
C SER A 275 -10.21 19.38 10.36
N ILE A 276 -9.77 18.26 9.76
CA ILE A 276 -8.62 18.27 8.83
C ILE A 276 -8.97 19.07 7.58
N SER A 277 -10.15 18.86 7.00
CA SER A 277 -10.60 19.59 5.81
C SER A 277 -10.74 21.09 6.08
N ALA A 278 -11.28 21.47 7.23
CA ALA A 278 -11.33 22.86 7.67
C ALA A 278 -9.93 23.44 7.90
N GLY A 279 -9.01 22.66 8.48
CA GLY A 279 -7.60 23.01 8.64
C GLY A 279 -6.92 23.32 7.31
N VAL A 280 -7.09 22.44 6.31
CA VAL A 280 -6.62 22.65 4.94
C VAL A 280 -7.21 23.94 4.37
N PHE A 281 -8.52 24.14 4.48
CA PHE A 281 -9.17 25.37 4.00
C PHE A 281 -8.53 26.64 4.61
N LYS A 282 -8.32 26.64 5.93
CA LYS A 282 -7.77 27.81 6.64
C LYS A 282 -6.31 28.07 6.26
N VAL A 283 -5.47 27.03 6.21
CA VAL A 283 -4.06 27.14 5.83
C VAL A 283 -3.90 27.73 4.42
N PHE A 284 -4.72 27.29 3.47
CA PHE A 284 -4.57 27.66 2.06
C PHE A 284 -5.43 28.85 1.60
N SER A 285 -6.39 29.32 2.41
CA SER A 285 -7.30 30.42 2.04
C SER A 285 -6.60 31.71 1.61
N ASN A 286 -5.41 31.97 2.18
CA ASN A 286 -4.58 33.14 1.88
C ASN A 286 -3.19 32.73 1.36
N TYR A 287 -3.05 31.50 0.86
CA TYR A 287 -1.80 31.05 0.24
C TYR A 287 -1.65 31.69 -1.14
N ASP A 288 -0.44 32.14 -1.46
CA ASP A 288 -0.14 32.70 -2.78
C ASP A 288 0.24 31.57 -3.74
N PHE A 289 -0.74 31.10 -4.51
CA PHE A 289 -0.53 30.05 -5.50
C PHE A 289 0.13 30.56 -6.79
N LYS A 290 0.19 31.89 -7.01
CA LYS A 290 0.65 32.47 -8.28
C LYS A 290 2.18 32.50 -8.37
N THR A 291 2.87 32.69 -7.25
CA THR A 291 4.33 32.88 -7.19
C THR A 291 5.12 31.70 -7.74
N GLU A 292 4.60 30.47 -7.66
CA GLU A 292 5.30 29.24 -8.06
C GLU A 292 4.64 28.49 -9.24
N LEU A 293 3.79 29.16 -10.03
CA LEU A 293 2.99 28.51 -11.09
C LEU A 293 3.83 27.69 -12.08
N GLN A 294 4.99 28.21 -12.49
CA GLN A 294 5.90 27.52 -13.42
C GLN A 294 6.54 26.29 -12.78
N GLY A 295 6.78 26.32 -11.46
CA GLY A 295 7.23 25.17 -10.68
C GLY A 295 6.18 24.06 -10.67
N PHE A 296 4.92 24.40 -10.39
CA PHE A 296 3.82 23.44 -10.41
C PHE A 296 3.60 22.82 -11.80
N LYS A 297 3.72 23.59 -12.89
CA LYS A 297 3.67 23.04 -14.25
C LYS A 297 4.74 21.97 -14.47
N ARG A 298 5.98 22.21 -14.04
CA ARG A 298 7.09 21.24 -14.18
C ARG A 298 6.85 20.00 -13.33
N ILE A 299 6.44 20.17 -12.08
CA ILE A 299 6.11 19.05 -11.18
C ILE A 299 4.98 18.20 -11.79
N ASN A 300 3.97 18.83 -12.38
CA ASN A 300 2.87 18.14 -13.02
C ASN A 300 3.36 17.24 -14.17
N ILE A 301 4.17 17.78 -15.09
CA ILE A 301 4.75 17.02 -16.22
C ILE A 301 5.61 15.86 -15.71
N ILE A 302 6.48 16.11 -14.73
CA ILE A 302 7.34 15.08 -14.12
C ILE A 302 6.48 13.98 -13.49
N SER A 303 5.39 14.35 -12.82
CA SER A 303 4.47 13.41 -12.18
C SER A 303 3.77 12.53 -13.21
N VAL A 304 3.31 13.08 -14.34
CA VAL A 304 2.72 12.29 -15.44
C VAL A 304 3.74 11.28 -15.98
N ILE A 305 4.96 11.73 -16.29
CA ILE A 305 6.02 10.85 -16.80
C ILE A 305 6.32 9.75 -15.78
N ALA A 306 6.45 10.09 -14.50
CA ALA A 306 6.72 9.14 -13.44
C ALA A 306 5.57 8.13 -13.22
N ILE A 307 4.31 8.54 -13.39
CA ILE A 307 3.15 7.63 -13.37
C ILE A 307 3.24 6.64 -14.53
N LEU A 308 3.51 7.11 -15.75
CA LEU A 308 3.64 6.24 -16.93
C LEU A 308 4.78 5.21 -16.78
N LEU A 309 5.91 5.65 -16.22
CA LEU A 309 7.03 4.76 -15.90
C LEU A 309 6.69 3.80 -14.77
N GLY A 310 5.99 4.26 -13.72
CA GLY A 310 5.51 3.38 -12.65
C GLY A 310 4.55 2.32 -13.17
N LEU A 311 3.72 2.65 -14.16
CA LEU A 311 2.81 1.70 -14.82
C LEU A 311 3.54 0.71 -15.73
N SER A 312 4.74 1.04 -16.22
CA SER A 312 5.45 0.15 -17.13
C SER A 312 5.76 -1.19 -16.46
N ILE A 313 5.90 -1.24 -15.13
CA ILE A 313 6.15 -2.50 -14.41
C ILE A 313 5.08 -3.56 -14.62
N PHE A 314 3.83 -3.17 -14.87
CA PHE A 314 2.75 -4.11 -15.13
C PHE A 314 2.93 -4.82 -16.48
N LEU A 315 3.66 -4.20 -17.42
CA LEU A 315 4.01 -4.82 -18.71
C LEU A 315 5.03 -5.96 -18.54
N PHE A 316 5.96 -5.82 -17.58
CA PHE A 316 7.06 -6.76 -17.35
C PHE A 316 6.77 -7.79 -16.24
N SER A 317 5.57 -7.77 -15.65
CA SER A 317 5.22 -8.61 -14.50
C SER A 317 3.83 -9.23 -14.66
N SER A 318 3.53 -10.23 -13.83
CA SER A 318 2.21 -10.85 -13.74
C SER A 318 1.13 -9.97 -13.07
N TYR A 319 1.49 -8.79 -12.58
CA TYR A 319 0.57 -7.92 -11.85
C TYR A 319 -0.44 -7.23 -12.76
N ILE A 320 -1.60 -6.90 -12.17
CA ILE A 320 -2.65 -6.11 -12.82
C ILE A 320 -2.76 -4.75 -12.11
N PRO A 321 -2.80 -3.63 -12.84
CA PRO A 321 -3.04 -2.33 -12.22
C PRO A 321 -4.50 -2.23 -11.77
N THR A 322 -4.75 -2.25 -10.47
CA THR A 322 -6.09 -2.18 -9.87
C THR A 322 -6.03 -1.52 -8.49
N ILE A 323 -7.05 -0.74 -8.13
CA ILE A 323 -7.22 -0.25 -6.74
C ILE A 323 -7.97 -1.25 -5.85
N PHE A 324 -8.47 -2.36 -6.41
CA PHE A 324 -9.31 -3.32 -5.69
C PHE A 324 -8.49 -4.49 -5.14
N GLY A 325 -8.95 -5.03 -4.02
CA GLY A 325 -8.34 -6.18 -3.37
C GLY A 325 -6.95 -5.89 -2.82
N PHE A 326 -6.27 -6.97 -2.47
CA PHE A 326 -4.92 -6.87 -1.94
C PHE A 326 -3.91 -6.37 -2.98
N ASP A 327 -4.18 -6.61 -4.27
CA ASP A 327 -3.34 -6.21 -5.42
C ASP A 327 -3.12 -4.70 -5.54
N ASN A 328 -3.95 -3.87 -4.88
CA ASN A 328 -3.73 -2.43 -4.77
C ASN A 328 -2.33 -2.08 -4.23
N ARG A 329 -1.70 -2.99 -3.47
CA ARG A 329 -0.32 -2.85 -3.00
C ARG A 329 0.71 -2.54 -4.10
N ASN A 330 0.49 -3.04 -5.31
CA ASN A 330 1.43 -2.90 -6.42
C ASN A 330 1.48 -1.46 -6.97
N LEU A 331 0.56 -0.58 -6.56
CA LEU A 331 0.53 0.82 -6.97
C LEU A 331 1.36 1.75 -6.04
N GLY A 332 2.21 1.20 -5.17
CA GLY A 332 2.98 1.96 -4.19
C GLY A 332 3.83 3.09 -4.77
N ALA A 333 4.56 2.85 -5.87
CA ALA A 333 5.32 3.90 -6.54
C ALA A 333 4.40 4.96 -7.17
N ILE A 334 3.27 4.54 -7.75
CA ILE A 334 2.30 5.43 -8.41
C ILE A 334 1.62 6.35 -7.39
N ARG A 335 1.37 5.87 -6.16
CA ARG A 335 0.71 6.63 -5.09
C ARG A 335 1.34 8.01 -4.86
N PHE A 336 2.67 8.09 -4.80
CA PHE A 336 3.38 9.35 -4.58
C PHE A 336 3.23 10.32 -5.75
N PHE A 337 3.46 9.87 -6.99
CA PHE A 337 3.36 10.73 -8.17
C PHE A 337 1.94 11.12 -8.50
N TYR A 338 0.97 10.24 -8.24
CA TYR A 338 -0.44 10.60 -8.34
C TYR A 338 -0.80 11.72 -7.37
N THR A 339 -0.28 11.68 -6.14
CA THR A 339 -0.49 12.75 -5.16
C THR A 339 0.08 14.09 -5.68
N LEU A 340 1.31 14.08 -6.19
CA LEU A 340 1.93 15.29 -6.77
C LEU A 340 1.18 15.78 -8.01
N PHE A 341 0.73 14.86 -8.87
CA PHE A 341 -0.05 15.17 -10.07
C PHE A 341 -1.36 15.88 -9.72
N ILE A 342 -2.13 15.36 -8.76
CA ILE A 342 -3.40 15.97 -8.34
C ILE A 342 -3.16 17.39 -7.78
N ILE A 343 -2.19 17.55 -6.88
CA ILE A 343 -1.92 18.87 -6.26
C ILE A 343 -1.47 19.87 -7.31
N SER A 344 -0.44 19.53 -8.09
CA SER A 344 0.15 20.44 -9.07
C SER A 344 -0.79 20.72 -10.25
N GLY A 345 -1.56 19.73 -10.70
CA GLY A 345 -2.57 19.86 -11.73
C GLY A 345 -3.71 20.80 -11.33
N ILE A 346 -4.25 20.64 -10.11
CA ILE A 346 -5.31 21.51 -9.59
C ILE A 346 -4.82 22.94 -9.46
N ILE A 347 -3.64 23.16 -8.87
CA ILE A 347 -3.08 24.52 -8.73
C ILE A 347 -2.87 25.14 -10.10
N TYR A 348 -2.22 24.42 -11.01
CA TYR A 348 -1.92 24.92 -12.35
C TYR A 348 -3.17 25.31 -13.13
N LEU A 349 -4.17 24.42 -13.18
CA LEU A 349 -5.43 24.69 -13.89
C LEU A 349 -6.22 25.81 -13.22
N SER A 350 -6.34 25.80 -11.90
CA SER A 350 -7.14 26.79 -11.17
C SER A 350 -6.59 28.21 -11.30
N VAL A 351 -5.26 28.35 -11.17
CA VAL A 351 -4.61 29.66 -11.35
C VAL A 351 -4.73 30.13 -12.80
N LYS A 352 -4.61 29.23 -13.79
CA LYS A 352 -4.74 29.56 -15.21
C LYS A 352 -6.15 30.04 -15.58
N ILE A 353 -7.18 29.51 -14.92
CA ILE A 353 -8.59 29.92 -15.10
C ILE A 353 -8.92 31.17 -14.26
N GLY A 354 -7.97 31.68 -13.46
CA GLY A 354 -8.15 32.91 -12.68
C GLY A 354 -8.88 32.73 -11.35
N LEU A 355 -8.98 31.50 -10.82
CA LEU A 355 -9.60 31.23 -9.53
C LEU A 355 -8.80 31.85 -8.37
N GLY A 356 -9.50 32.48 -7.43
CA GLY A 356 -8.89 33.04 -6.22
C GLY A 356 -8.45 31.96 -5.21
N SER A 357 -7.50 32.29 -4.33
CA SER A 357 -6.93 31.36 -3.35
C SER A 357 -7.97 30.67 -2.45
N LYS A 358 -9.06 31.38 -2.08
CA LYS A 358 -10.16 30.79 -1.30
C LYS A 358 -10.87 29.65 -2.04
N MET A 359 -11.09 29.78 -3.35
CA MET A 359 -11.72 28.73 -4.16
C MET A 359 -10.79 27.53 -4.31
N ILE A 360 -9.50 27.76 -4.59
CA ILE A 360 -8.49 26.70 -4.66
C ILE A 360 -8.42 25.95 -3.32
N SER A 361 -8.42 26.70 -2.22
CA SER A 361 -8.43 26.15 -0.86
C SER A 361 -9.68 25.31 -0.58
N ALA A 362 -10.86 25.76 -1.02
CA ALA A 362 -12.10 25.01 -0.91
C ALA A 362 -12.05 23.70 -1.71
N PHE A 363 -11.51 23.71 -2.94
CA PHE A 363 -11.31 22.49 -3.73
C PHE A 363 -10.40 21.49 -3.02
N PHE A 364 -9.28 21.95 -2.46
CA PHE A 364 -8.40 21.06 -1.68
C PHE A 364 -9.09 20.51 -0.43
N ALA A 365 -9.84 21.33 0.30
CA ALA A 365 -10.59 20.89 1.47
C ALA A 365 -11.63 19.81 1.11
N VAL A 366 -12.35 19.98 0.00
CA VAL A 366 -13.31 18.96 -0.48
C VAL A 366 -12.60 17.67 -0.88
N ILE A 367 -11.51 17.75 -1.64
CA ILE A 367 -10.75 16.55 -2.04
C ILE A 367 -10.21 15.81 -0.83
N VAL A 368 -9.62 16.53 0.12
CA VAL A 368 -9.12 15.97 1.38
C VAL A 368 -10.24 15.31 2.16
N PHE A 369 -11.40 15.95 2.27
CA PHE A 369 -12.58 15.38 2.92
C PHE A 369 -12.99 14.06 2.29
N LEU A 370 -13.15 14.03 0.96
CA LEU A 370 -13.55 12.84 0.21
C LEU A 370 -12.55 11.69 0.39
N LEU A 371 -11.26 11.99 0.32
CA LEU A 371 -10.20 10.99 0.46
C LEU A 371 -10.07 10.47 1.90
N ILE A 372 -10.22 11.33 2.91
CA ILE A 372 -10.22 10.90 4.32
C ILE A 372 -11.42 10.00 4.61
N VAL A 373 -12.63 10.42 4.23
CA VAL A 373 -13.85 9.60 4.43
C VAL A 373 -13.70 8.25 3.73
N THR A 374 -13.19 8.26 2.49
CA THR A 374 -12.92 7.03 1.75
C THR A 374 -11.90 6.17 2.48
N ASN A 375 -10.77 6.72 2.92
CA ASN A 375 -9.71 5.95 3.58
C ASN A 375 -10.15 5.36 4.93
N ILE A 376 -10.90 6.11 5.73
CA ILE A 376 -11.52 5.60 6.97
C ILE A 376 -12.49 4.47 6.66
N SER A 377 -13.27 4.61 5.58
CA SER A 377 -14.19 3.55 5.14
C SER A 377 -13.44 2.29 4.71
N VAL A 378 -12.34 2.42 3.97
CA VAL A 378 -11.46 1.28 3.65
C VAL A 378 -10.91 0.65 4.92
N LYS A 379 -10.45 1.44 5.90
CA LYS A 379 -10.02 0.93 7.21
C LYS A 379 -11.13 0.10 7.90
N ASN A 380 -12.36 0.60 7.88
CA ASN A 380 -13.52 -0.14 8.42
C ASN A 380 -13.77 -1.44 7.63
N SER A 381 -13.67 -1.41 6.30
CA SER A 381 -13.80 -2.59 5.45
C SER A 381 -12.71 -3.64 5.71
N TRP A 382 -11.48 -3.23 6.00
CA TRP A 382 -10.39 -4.14 6.40
C TRP A 382 -10.68 -4.82 7.73
N ILE A 383 -11.14 -4.06 8.74
CA ILE A 383 -11.56 -4.63 10.03
C ILE A 383 -12.73 -5.61 9.83
N TYR A 384 -13.72 -5.24 9.01
CA TYR A 384 -14.85 -6.10 8.68
C TYR A 384 -14.39 -7.40 8.00
N THR A 385 -13.42 -7.33 7.09
CA THR A 385 -12.86 -8.51 6.41
C THR A 385 -12.25 -9.51 7.38
N GLY A 386 -11.47 -9.02 8.36
CA GLY A 386 -10.92 -9.88 9.41
C GLY A 386 -12.02 -10.59 10.21
N LYS A 387 -13.07 -9.85 10.61
CA LYS A 387 -14.23 -10.39 11.32
C LYS A 387 -15.01 -11.40 10.48
N PHE A 388 -15.22 -11.10 9.19
CA PHE A 388 -15.90 -11.98 8.25
C PHE A 388 -15.17 -13.33 8.10
N ASN A 389 -13.85 -13.30 7.90
CA ASN A 389 -13.05 -14.52 7.79
C ASN A 389 -13.07 -15.33 9.08
N HIS A 390 -13.01 -14.68 10.24
CA HIS A 390 -13.12 -15.35 11.53
C HIS A 390 -14.50 -16.00 11.71
N GLU A 391 -15.57 -15.27 11.42
CA GLU A 391 -16.94 -15.79 11.51
C GLU A 391 -17.19 -16.97 10.57
N LEU A 392 -16.64 -16.92 9.34
CA LEU A 392 -16.71 -18.01 8.37
C LEU A 392 -16.09 -19.30 8.94
N PHE A 393 -14.87 -19.22 9.49
CA PHE A 393 -14.17 -20.39 10.03
C PHE A 393 -14.73 -20.85 11.38
N SER A 394 -15.23 -19.94 12.22
CA SER A 394 -15.94 -20.26 13.45
C SER A 394 -17.19 -21.10 13.17
N LYS A 395 -18.00 -20.68 12.19
CA LYS A 395 -19.17 -21.45 11.74
C LYS A 395 -18.77 -22.78 11.11
N LEU A 396 -17.66 -22.81 10.38
CA LEU A 396 -17.17 -24.06 9.80
C LEU A 396 -16.84 -25.06 10.90
N LYS A 397 -16.15 -24.63 11.97
CA LYS A 397 -15.85 -25.48 13.12
C LYS A 397 -17.10 -26.09 13.74
N THR A 398 -18.15 -25.29 13.95
CA THR A 398 -19.42 -25.79 14.50
C THR A 398 -19.99 -26.91 13.65
N VAL A 399 -20.06 -26.69 12.33
CA VAL A 399 -20.63 -27.68 11.41
C VAL A 399 -19.74 -28.92 11.27
N LEU A 400 -18.41 -28.77 11.29
CA LEU A 400 -17.48 -29.91 11.30
C LEU A 400 -17.70 -30.80 12.53
N HIS A 401 -17.88 -30.19 13.71
CA HIS A 401 -18.17 -30.91 14.95
C HIS A 401 -19.53 -31.61 14.90
N GLU A 402 -20.59 -30.93 14.43
CA GLU A 402 -21.93 -31.51 14.26
C GLU A 402 -21.95 -32.70 13.28
N ASN A 403 -21.05 -32.71 12.29
CA ASN A 403 -20.94 -33.77 11.29
C ASN A 403 -19.84 -34.81 11.62
N HIS A 404 -19.22 -34.74 12.80
CA HIS A 404 -18.13 -35.62 13.23
C HIS A 404 -16.95 -35.71 12.24
N ILE A 405 -16.60 -34.59 11.60
CA ILE A 405 -15.48 -34.50 10.66
C ILE A 405 -14.23 -34.05 11.40
N GLU A 406 -13.30 -35.00 11.63
CA GLU A 406 -12.08 -34.75 12.41
C GLU A 406 -10.81 -34.62 11.55
N LYS A 407 -10.87 -35.07 10.29
CA LYS A 407 -9.73 -35.04 9.35
C LYS A 407 -10.18 -35.01 7.90
N GLY A 408 -9.30 -34.51 7.03
CA GLY A 408 -9.48 -34.54 5.59
C GLY A 408 -9.53 -33.15 4.96
N GLU A 409 -9.88 -33.13 3.67
CA GLU A 409 -9.97 -31.91 2.89
C GLU A 409 -11.41 -31.41 2.86
N VAL A 410 -11.58 -30.12 3.11
CA VAL A 410 -12.87 -29.48 3.25
C VAL A 410 -12.92 -28.26 2.36
N CYS A 411 -13.90 -28.17 1.48
CA CYS A 411 -14.11 -26.98 0.67
C CYS A 411 -15.25 -26.12 1.20
N ILE A 412 -15.02 -24.81 1.28
CA ILE A 412 -16.07 -23.81 1.45
C ILE A 412 -16.44 -23.28 0.06
N SER A 413 -17.72 -23.34 -0.26
CA SER A 413 -18.33 -22.76 -1.44
C SER A 413 -19.10 -21.50 -1.04
N PHE A 414 -18.69 -20.35 -1.55
CA PHE A 414 -19.47 -19.12 -1.47
C PHE A 414 -19.20 -18.24 -2.69
N ASP A 415 -20.18 -17.45 -3.10
CA ASP A 415 -20.03 -16.52 -4.21
C ASP A 415 -19.25 -15.28 -3.74
N MET A 416 -17.92 -15.43 -3.72
CA MET A 416 -16.98 -14.39 -3.27
C MET A 416 -17.12 -13.11 -4.10
N PHE A 417 -17.29 -13.24 -5.42
CA PHE A 417 -17.43 -12.08 -6.31
C PHE A 417 -18.71 -11.29 -6.02
N ASN A 418 -19.83 -11.98 -5.81
CA ASN A 418 -21.09 -11.33 -5.45
C ASN A 418 -21.01 -10.69 -4.06
N GLU A 419 -20.39 -11.37 -3.09
CA GLU A 419 -20.19 -10.86 -1.74
C GLU A 419 -19.36 -9.56 -1.76
N LEU A 420 -18.19 -9.57 -2.40
CA LEU A 420 -17.32 -8.38 -2.51
C LEU A 420 -17.92 -7.25 -3.35
N LYS A 421 -18.82 -7.58 -4.28
CA LYS A 421 -19.45 -6.58 -5.16
C LYS A 421 -20.60 -5.86 -4.46
N ASN A 422 -21.45 -6.61 -3.76
CA ASN A 422 -22.77 -6.15 -3.30
C ASN A 422 -22.85 -5.89 -1.80
N ASN A 423 -21.99 -6.50 -0.98
CA ASN A 423 -21.99 -6.23 0.46
C ASN A 423 -21.47 -4.80 0.72
N PRO A 424 -22.28 -3.92 1.35
CA PRO A 424 -21.95 -2.51 1.50
C PRO A 424 -20.78 -2.26 2.45
N ASN A 425 -20.35 -3.27 3.21
CA ASN A 425 -19.22 -3.17 4.11
C ASN A 425 -17.87 -3.25 3.40
N PHE A 426 -17.82 -3.69 2.14
CA PHE A 426 -16.60 -3.68 1.31
C PHE A 426 -16.53 -2.43 0.44
N THR A 427 -15.44 -1.68 0.59
CA THR A 427 -15.20 -0.45 -0.16
C THR A 427 -14.40 -0.74 -1.42
N LEU A 428 -13.25 -1.38 -1.26
CA LEU A 428 -12.31 -1.71 -2.33
C LEU A 428 -12.17 -3.23 -2.54
N ARG A 429 -13.17 -4.03 -2.18
CA ARG A 429 -13.15 -5.50 -2.31
C ARG A 429 -12.00 -6.11 -1.51
N GLU A 430 -11.94 -5.75 -0.24
CA GLU A 430 -10.92 -6.17 0.72
C GLU A 430 -10.78 -7.71 0.79
N PRO A 431 -9.59 -8.26 1.11
CA PRO A 431 -9.26 -9.66 0.85
C PRO A 431 -9.93 -10.65 1.82
N VAL A 432 -11.08 -11.20 1.43
CA VAL A 432 -11.72 -12.36 2.07
C VAL A 432 -11.01 -13.67 1.71
N PHE A 433 -11.25 -14.73 2.50
CA PHE A 433 -10.63 -16.05 2.31
C PHE A 433 -10.82 -16.58 0.90
N TYR A 434 -9.71 -16.78 0.19
CA TYR A 434 -9.70 -17.28 -1.17
C TYR A 434 -8.53 -18.22 -1.44
N ASN A 435 -7.36 -17.96 -0.87
CA ASN A 435 -6.15 -18.71 -1.19
C ASN A 435 -5.83 -19.79 -0.15
N ASN A 436 -5.26 -20.89 -0.62
CA ASN A 436 -4.97 -22.06 0.24
C ASN A 436 -3.99 -21.73 1.37
N TRP A 437 -3.04 -20.81 1.15
CA TRP A 437 -2.07 -20.40 2.17
C TRP A 437 -2.66 -19.54 3.30
N GLU A 438 -3.87 -19.02 3.13
CA GLU A 438 -4.59 -18.25 4.18
C GLU A 438 -5.24 -19.20 5.20
N SER A 439 -5.61 -20.42 4.77
CA SER A 439 -6.39 -21.37 5.55
C SER A 439 -5.73 -21.80 6.88
N PRO A 440 -4.43 -22.17 6.93
CA PRO A 440 -3.86 -22.75 8.14
C PRO A 440 -3.98 -21.82 9.36
N MET A 441 -3.70 -20.53 9.18
CA MET A 441 -3.86 -19.54 10.24
C MET A 441 -5.32 -19.37 10.65
N LEU A 442 -6.22 -19.25 9.67
CA LEU A 442 -7.66 -19.09 9.92
C LEU A 442 -8.24 -20.30 10.65
N CYS A 443 -7.77 -21.51 10.34
CA CYS A 443 -8.11 -22.73 11.08
C CYS A 443 -7.67 -22.61 12.54
N GLU A 444 -6.40 -22.33 12.80
CA GLU A 444 -5.86 -22.27 14.18
C GLU A 444 -6.53 -21.17 15.01
N MET A 445 -6.73 -19.98 14.45
CA MET A 445 -7.42 -18.87 15.12
C MET A 445 -8.84 -19.21 15.55
N ASN A 446 -9.48 -20.19 14.89
CA ASN A 446 -10.83 -20.63 15.19
C ASN A 446 -10.86 -21.97 15.94
N GLY A 447 -9.70 -22.56 16.25
CA GLY A 447 -9.59 -23.84 16.95
C GLY A 447 -9.95 -25.04 16.06
N ILE A 448 -9.65 -24.97 14.76
CA ILE A 448 -9.61 -26.10 13.83
C ILE A 448 -8.14 -26.53 13.71
N ASP A 449 -7.87 -27.84 13.85
CA ASP A 449 -6.52 -28.38 13.69
C ASP A 449 -6.10 -28.34 12.22
N SER A 450 -5.24 -27.36 11.88
CA SER A 450 -4.75 -27.11 10.52
C SER A 450 -3.92 -28.26 9.94
N LYS A 451 -3.43 -29.18 10.77
CA LYS A 451 -2.68 -30.38 10.35
C LYS A 451 -3.59 -31.55 9.99
N LYS A 452 -4.83 -31.56 10.50
CA LYS A 452 -5.80 -32.63 10.24
C LYS A 452 -6.84 -32.22 9.21
N ILE A 453 -7.28 -30.97 9.25
CA ILE A 453 -8.33 -30.44 8.38
C ILE A 453 -7.74 -29.34 7.50
N HIS A 454 -7.73 -29.60 6.20
CA HIS A 454 -7.26 -28.65 5.19
C HIS A 454 -8.46 -27.98 4.54
N VAL A 455 -8.59 -26.67 4.72
CA VAL A 455 -9.73 -25.91 4.22
C VAL A 455 -9.36 -25.20 2.93
N TYR A 456 -10.18 -25.36 1.91
CA TYR A 456 -9.99 -24.78 0.59
C TYR A 456 -11.20 -23.93 0.21
N ASN A 457 -10.98 -22.94 -0.65
CA ASN A 457 -12.08 -22.33 -1.39
C ASN A 457 -12.42 -23.23 -2.59
N LYS A 458 -13.71 -23.55 -2.80
CA LYS A 458 -14.16 -24.42 -3.89
C LYS A 458 -13.74 -23.92 -5.28
N GLU A 459 -13.61 -22.61 -5.47
CA GLU A 459 -13.14 -22.03 -6.74
C GLU A 459 -11.65 -22.32 -7.00
N ARG A 460 -10.85 -22.54 -5.94
CA ARG A 460 -9.43 -22.92 -6.04
C ARG A 460 -9.21 -24.42 -6.10
N LYS A 461 -10.13 -25.20 -5.54
CA LYS A 461 -10.07 -26.67 -5.51
C LYS A 461 -11.43 -27.25 -5.86
N THR A 462 -11.59 -27.66 -7.12
CA THR A 462 -12.88 -28.10 -7.69
C THR A 462 -13.22 -29.55 -7.34
N ASP A 463 -12.25 -30.35 -6.92
CA ASP A 463 -12.31 -31.79 -6.69
C ASP A 463 -12.47 -32.20 -5.21
N CYS A 464 -13.00 -31.31 -4.36
CA CYS A 464 -13.25 -31.62 -2.95
C CYS A 464 -14.36 -32.68 -2.75
N SER A 465 -14.08 -33.66 -1.90
CA SER A 465 -15.03 -34.68 -1.47
C SER A 465 -16.06 -34.13 -0.47
N LEU A 466 -15.65 -33.24 0.44
CA LEU A 466 -16.51 -32.59 1.42
C LEU A 466 -16.69 -31.11 1.06
N ILE A 467 -17.94 -30.68 0.87
CA ILE A 467 -18.27 -29.32 0.46
C ILE A 467 -19.28 -28.72 1.42
N PHE A 468 -18.95 -27.56 1.97
CA PHE A 468 -19.86 -26.72 2.73
C PHE A 468 -20.24 -25.47 1.95
N LEU A 469 -21.53 -25.20 1.85
CA LEU A 469 -22.05 -23.98 1.25
C LEU A 469 -22.21 -22.90 2.32
N TYR A 470 -21.58 -21.75 2.13
CA TYR A 470 -21.87 -20.54 2.91
C TYR A 470 -22.88 -19.67 2.16
N LYS A 471 -24.05 -19.47 2.78
CA LYS A 471 -25.13 -18.63 2.23
C LYS A 471 -25.90 -17.97 3.37
N ASN A 472 -26.19 -16.68 3.24
CA ASN A 472 -26.95 -15.89 4.22
C ASN A 472 -26.40 -16.02 5.65
N GLY A 473 -25.07 -16.03 5.81
CA GLY A 473 -24.43 -16.16 7.11
C GLY A 473 -24.57 -17.55 7.75
N LYS A 474 -24.93 -18.60 7.01
CA LYS A 474 -24.95 -19.98 7.51
C LYS A 474 -24.05 -20.86 6.66
N ILE A 475 -23.43 -21.86 7.29
CA ILE A 475 -22.67 -22.91 6.62
C ILE A 475 -23.50 -24.19 6.69
N VAL A 476 -23.72 -24.83 5.54
CA VAL A 476 -24.50 -26.07 5.44
C VAL A 476 -23.70 -27.08 4.62
N LYS A 477 -23.69 -28.35 5.05
CA LYS A 477 -23.07 -29.42 4.27
C LYS A 477 -23.85 -29.61 2.97
N ALA A 478 -23.15 -29.50 1.84
CA ALA A 478 -23.71 -29.65 0.51
C ALA A 478 -23.33 -30.98 -0.14
N LYS A 479 -22.15 -31.50 0.17
CA LYS A 479 -21.64 -32.80 -0.29
C LYS A 479 -20.77 -33.42 0.79
#